data_AF-A0A7J2Y5B5-F1
#
_entry.id   AF-A0A7J2Y5B5-F1
#
_cell.length_a   1.000
_cell.length_b   1.000
_cell.length_c   1.000
_cell.angle_alpha   90.00
_cell.angle_beta   90.00
_cell.angle_gamma   90.00
#
_symmetry.space_group_name_H-M   'P 1'
#
loop_
_entity.id
_entity.type
_entity.pdbx_description
1 polymer ?
#
loop_
_entity_poly.entity_id
_entity_poly.type
_entity_poly.pdbx_seq_one_letter_code
_entity_poly.pdbx_strand_id
1 'polypeptide(L)'
;MQTQRPAGVTILAILAFIGGVLNIISGLVFALFLAFDPVLGGVWIGLGGVMIVIGVLYFLVGWGLWNLKPWARTVSIVLAIISLIGFPIGTILGIIILWYLFKPEIKAAFGVGPPVMPYPPPGYPPAPYGAPPPVVPPGPPPAPGYTPPAPAAAAPVGELRCKNCGAVLQPGVAFCPNCGTKV
;
A
#
# COMPACT_ATOMS: atom_id res chain seq x y z
N MET A 1 -7.80 -19.20 -2.72
CA MET A 1 -6.94 -18.29 -3.51
C MET A 1 -6.32 -17.32 -2.52
N GLN A 2 -5.06 -17.53 -2.15
CA GLN A 2 -4.32 -16.62 -1.27
C GLN A 2 -4.21 -15.28 -2.00
N THR A 3 -5.04 -14.31 -1.59
CA THR A 3 -4.93 -12.92 -2.01
C THR A 3 -3.57 -12.43 -1.52
N GLN A 4 -2.56 -12.59 -2.37
CA GLN A 4 -1.19 -12.17 -2.16
C GLN A 4 -1.20 -10.64 -2.08
N ARG A 5 -1.65 -10.10 -0.94
CA ARG A 5 -1.48 -8.69 -0.62
C ARG A 5 0.02 -8.45 -0.68
N PRO A 6 0.50 -7.57 -1.58
CA PRO A 6 1.93 -7.40 -1.84
C PRO A 6 2.63 -7.18 -0.50
N ALA A 7 3.50 -8.13 -0.12
CA ALA A 7 4.05 -8.24 1.24
C ALA A 7 4.69 -6.94 1.74
N GLY A 8 5.17 -6.09 0.82
CA GLY A 8 5.71 -4.77 1.12
C GLY A 8 4.74 -3.80 1.81
N VAL A 9 3.44 -3.83 1.50
CA VAL A 9 2.46 -2.91 2.12
C VAL A 9 2.19 -3.31 3.56
N THR A 10 2.06 -4.61 3.83
CA THR A 10 1.90 -5.14 5.19
C THR A 10 3.14 -4.91 6.05
N ILE A 11 4.34 -5.08 5.48
CA ILE A 11 5.60 -4.81 6.18
C ILE A 11 5.70 -3.32 6.55
N LEU A 12 5.36 -2.41 5.63
CA LEU A 12 5.33 -0.98 5.92
C LEU A 12 4.30 -0.60 6.99
N ALA A 13 3.10 -1.19 6.95
CA ALA A 13 2.07 -0.92 7.95
C ALA A 13 2.54 -1.36 9.34
N ILE A 14 3.14 -2.54 9.46
CA ILE A 14 3.71 -3.05 10.71
C ILE A 14 4.85 -2.15 11.22
N LEU A 15 5.78 -1.76 10.33
CA LEU A 15 6.87 -0.84 10.69
C LEU A 15 6.35 0.52 11.18
N ALA A 16 5.31 1.06 10.54
CA ALA A 16 4.70 2.32 10.96
C ALA A 16 4.01 2.20 12.34
N PHE A 17 3.34 1.08 12.61
CA PHE A 17 2.75 0.82 13.94
C PHE A 17 3.82 0.69 15.02
N ILE A 18 4.87 -0.09 14.78
CA ILE A 18 5.99 -0.23 15.73
C ILE A 18 6.64 1.13 15.98
N GLY A 19 6.92 1.88 14.91
CA GLY A 19 7.48 3.23 15.03
C GLY A 19 6.59 4.20 15.81
N GLY A 20 5.27 4.15 15.60
CA GLY A 20 4.30 4.95 16.34
C GLY A 20 4.23 4.59 17.82
N VAL A 21 4.18 3.29 18.15
CA VAL A 21 4.17 2.80 19.53
C VAL A 21 5.45 3.20 20.27
N LEU A 22 6.62 3.03 19.64
CA LEU A 22 7.89 3.44 20.24
C LEU A 22 7.92 4.94 20.53
N ASN A 23 7.44 5.78 19.61
CA ASN A 23 7.36 7.23 19.84
C ASN A 23 6.43 7.60 21.00
N ILE A 24 5.27 6.93 21.11
CA ILE A 24 4.34 7.17 22.23
C ILE A 24 4.98 6.77 23.56
N ILE A 25 5.66 5.63 23.61
CA ILE A 25 6.39 5.17 24.79
C ILE A 25 7.50 6.17 25.14
N SER A 26 8.29 6.62 24.17
CA SER A 26 9.32 7.65 24.39
C SER A 26 8.72 8.96 24.91
N GLY A 27 7.58 9.41 24.36
CA GLY A 27 6.89 10.61 24.84
C GLY A 27 6.36 10.47 26.27
N LEU A 28 5.85 9.30 26.64
CA LEU A 28 5.45 8.98 28.03
C LEU A 28 6.65 8.94 28.98
N VAL A 29 7.77 8.35 28.54
CA VAL A 29 9.03 8.35 29.32
C VAL A 29 9.50 9.80 29.54
N PHE A 30 9.49 10.64 28.51
CA PHE A 30 9.82 12.07 28.64
C PHE A 30 8.87 12.82 29.57
N ALA A 31 7.58 12.47 29.60
CA ALA A 31 6.66 13.05 30.58
C ALA A 31 7.05 12.65 32.01
N LEU A 32 7.54 11.44 32.26
CA LEU A 32 8.00 11.03 33.60
C LEU A 32 9.23 11.83 34.10
N PHE A 33 10.02 12.46 33.21
CA PHE A 33 11.14 13.32 33.60
C PHE A 33 10.71 14.60 34.34
N LEU A 34 9.44 14.99 34.28
CA LEU A 34 8.89 16.08 35.11
C LEU A 34 9.08 15.82 36.62
N ALA A 35 9.14 14.54 37.03
CA ALA A 35 9.34 14.15 38.42
C ALA A 35 10.82 14.20 38.85
N PHE A 36 11.76 14.23 37.90
CA PHE A 36 13.20 14.25 38.15
C PHE A 36 13.78 15.66 38.11
N ASP A 37 13.31 16.51 37.18
CA ASP A 37 13.71 17.92 37.08
C ASP A 37 12.46 18.79 36.84
N PRO A 38 11.86 19.33 37.91
CA PRO A 38 10.65 20.16 37.82
C PRO A 38 10.92 21.56 37.25
N VAL A 39 12.17 22.04 37.24
CA VAL A 39 12.53 23.37 36.69
C VAL A 39 12.44 23.35 35.16
N LEU A 40 12.85 22.25 34.54
CA LEU A 40 12.74 22.02 33.10
C LEU A 40 11.51 21.19 32.70
N GLY A 41 10.60 20.89 33.64
CA GLY A 41 9.44 20.03 33.42
C GLY A 41 8.57 20.44 32.22
N GLY A 42 8.39 21.75 32.00
CA GLY A 42 7.67 22.27 30.83
C GLY A 42 8.36 21.96 29.50
N VAL A 43 9.69 21.94 29.46
CA VAL A 43 10.48 21.56 28.27
C VAL A 43 10.31 20.07 27.98
N TRP A 44 10.36 19.21 29.00
CA TRP A 44 10.17 17.77 28.85
C TRP A 44 8.75 17.40 28.40
N ILE A 45 7.73 18.06 28.93
CA ILE A 45 6.34 17.90 28.49
C ILE A 45 6.16 18.39 27.06
N GLY A 46 6.77 19.52 26.69
CA GLY A 46 6.74 20.03 25.32
C GLY A 46 7.36 19.04 24.32
N LEU A 47 8.55 18.53 24.63
CA LEU A 47 9.25 17.56 23.79
C LEU A 47 8.50 16.22 23.70
N GLY A 48 8.01 15.70 24.83
CA GLY A 48 7.22 14.48 24.89
C GLY A 48 5.89 14.60 24.15
N GLY A 49 5.22 15.75 24.25
CA GLY A 49 3.98 16.05 23.53
C GLY A 49 4.18 16.04 22.01
N VAL A 50 5.25 16.64 21.51
CA VAL A 50 5.60 16.61 20.08
C VAL A 50 5.81 15.17 19.60
N MET A 51 6.52 14.34 20.37
CA MET A 51 6.69 12.92 20.03
C MET A 51 5.37 12.14 19.99
N ILE A 52 4.44 12.41 20.91
CA ILE A 52 3.12 11.76 20.92
C ILE A 52 2.32 12.14 19.67
N VAL A 53 2.32 13.42 19.30
CA VAL A 53 1.65 13.90 18.07
C VAL A 53 2.23 13.20 16.84
N ILE A 54 3.56 13.10 16.76
CA ILE A 54 4.24 12.37 15.67
C ILE A 54 3.84 10.88 15.68
N GLY A 55 3.77 10.24 16.85
CA GLY A 55 3.32 8.85 16.98
C GLY A 55 1.89 8.61 16.48
N VAL A 56 0.97 9.54 16.73
CA VAL A 56 -0.40 9.49 16.20
C VAL A 56 -0.41 9.63 14.67
N LEU A 57 0.42 10.52 14.12
CA LEU A 57 0.56 10.68 12.67
C LEU A 57 1.09 9.39 12.01
N TYR A 58 2.03 8.69 12.66
CA TYR A 58 2.49 7.38 12.19
C TYR A 58 1.38 6.33 12.16
N PHE A 59 0.51 6.30 13.18
CA PHE A 59 -0.67 5.45 13.21
C PHE A 59 -1.65 5.76 12.06
N LEU A 60 -1.89 7.05 11.80
CA LEU A 60 -2.73 7.51 10.69
C LEU A 60 -2.15 7.10 9.33
N VAL A 61 -0.82 7.20 9.16
CA VAL A 61 -0.12 6.76 7.96
C VAL A 61 -0.24 5.25 7.78
N GLY A 62 -0.06 4.45 8.84
CA GLY A 62 -0.24 3.00 8.80
C GLY A 62 -1.66 2.62 8.37
N TRP A 63 -2.66 3.32 8.89
CA TRP A 63 -4.06 3.16 8.46
C TRP A 63 -4.28 3.58 7.00
N GLY A 64 -3.68 4.69 6.57
CA GLY A 64 -3.74 5.18 5.20
C GLY A 64 -3.11 4.23 4.18
N LEU A 65 -1.95 3.66 4.53
CA LEU A 65 -1.26 2.65 3.72
C LEU A 65 -2.06 1.36 3.61
N TRP A 66 -2.67 0.91 4.71
CA TRP A 66 -3.53 -0.28 4.71
C TRP A 66 -4.68 -0.15 3.72
N ASN A 67 -5.25 1.06 3.61
CA ASN A 67 -6.36 1.34 2.72
C ASN A 67 -5.94 1.74 1.28
N LEU A 68 -4.65 1.71 0.94
CA LEU A 68 -4.12 2.03 -0.41
C LEU A 68 -4.59 3.40 -0.96
N LYS A 69 -4.85 4.38 -0.08
CA LYS A 69 -5.25 5.72 -0.53
C LYS A 69 -4.04 6.53 -1.03
N PRO A 70 -4.20 7.38 -2.07
CA PRO A 70 -3.12 8.23 -2.58
C PRO A 70 -2.61 9.27 -1.58
N TRP A 71 -3.46 9.74 -0.64
CA TRP A 71 -3.06 10.70 0.40
C TRP A 71 -2.00 10.13 1.36
N ALA A 72 -2.01 8.82 1.60
CA ALA A 72 -1.12 8.17 2.56
C ALA A 72 0.34 8.21 2.10
N ARG A 73 0.56 8.25 0.78
CA ARG A 73 1.88 8.43 0.19
C ARG A 73 2.43 9.84 0.45
N THR A 74 1.61 10.87 0.26
CA THR A 74 2.04 12.25 0.48
C THR A 74 2.35 12.48 1.96
N VAL A 75 1.47 12.00 2.86
CA VAL A 75 1.68 12.14 4.30
C VAL A 75 2.92 11.38 4.78
N SER A 76 3.18 10.17 4.27
CA SER A 76 4.39 9.41 4.65
C SER A 76 5.69 10.08 4.20
N ILE A 77 5.72 10.74 3.04
CA ILE A 77 6.88 11.51 2.59
C ILE A 77 7.13 12.71 3.51
N VAL A 78 6.08 13.49 3.79
CA VAL A 78 6.19 14.66 4.67
C VAL A 78 6.62 14.22 6.07
N LEU A 79 6.04 13.15 6.61
CA LEU A 79 6.38 12.64 7.93
C LEU A 79 7.81 12.13 7.99
N ALA A 80 8.28 11.43 6.95
CA ALA A 80 9.64 10.91 6.90
C ALA A 80 10.70 12.04 6.88
N ILE A 81 10.41 13.17 6.24
CA ILE A 81 11.28 14.36 6.27
C ILE A 81 11.35 14.95 7.69
N ILE A 82 10.20 15.09 8.36
CA ILE A 82 10.13 15.60 9.73
C ILE A 82 10.86 14.64 10.69
N SER A 83 10.66 13.33 10.53
CA SER A 83 11.29 12.30 11.36
C SER A 83 12.79 12.17 11.14
N LEU A 84 13.32 12.64 10.01
CA LEU A 84 14.76 12.68 9.75
C LEU A 84 15.51 13.63 10.71
N ILE A 85 14.82 14.61 11.29
CA ILE A 85 15.37 15.54 12.28
C ILE A 85 15.40 14.88 13.69
N GLY A 86 14.58 13.85 13.91
CA GLY A 86 14.51 13.09 15.17
C GLY A 86 15.58 12.00 15.26
N PHE A 87 16.83 12.38 15.47
CA PHE A 87 17.92 11.42 15.71
C PHE A 87 17.78 10.77 17.11
N PRO A 88 18.00 9.45 17.28
CA PRO A 88 18.44 8.44 16.30
C PRO A 88 17.29 7.61 15.67
N ILE A 89 16.19 7.41 16.40
CA ILE A 89 15.12 6.46 16.02
C ILE A 89 14.31 6.95 14.80
N GLY A 90 14.01 8.24 14.73
CA GLY A 90 13.25 8.85 13.63
C GLY A 90 13.99 8.79 12.29
N THR A 91 15.32 8.92 12.30
CA THR A 91 16.17 8.78 11.11
C THR A 91 16.08 7.40 10.49
N ILE A 92 16.18 6.34 11.29
CA ILE A 92 16.18 4.95 10.79
C ILE A 92 14.81 4.63 10.18
N LEU A 93 13.73 4.94 10.90
CA LEU A 93 12.37 4.75 10.40
C LEU A 93 12.07 5.60 9.17
N GLY A 94 12.49 6.86 9.17
CA GLY A 94 12.35 7.78 8.04
C GLY A 94 13.03 7.25 6.78
N ILE A 95 14.29 6.82 6.90
CA ILE A 95 15.06 6.22 5.80
C ILE A 95 14.37 4.96 5.27
N ILE A 96 13.95 4.04 6.15
CA ILE A 96 13.29 2.79 5.75
C ILE A 96 11.97 3.07 5.03
N ILE A 97 11.14 3.98 5.56
CA ILE A 97 9.85 4.33 4.96
C ILE A 97 10.05 4.98 3.60
N LEU A 98 10.99 5.91 3.48
CA LEU A 98 11.31 6.55 2.21
C LEU A 98 11.76 5.50 1.19
N TRP A 99 12.69 4.62 1.58
CA TRP A 99 13.25 3.58 0.72
C TRP A 99 12.18 2.61 0.21
N TYR A 100 11.29 2.13 1.10
CA TYR A 100 10.20 1.24 0.72
C TYR A 100 9.13 1.95 -0.12
N LEU A 101 8.74 3.19 0.22
CA LEU A 101 7.72 3.93 -0.52
C LEU A 101 8.16 4.22 -1.97
N PHE A 102 9.46 4.32 -2.21
CA PHE A 102 10.01 4.50 -3.56
C PHE A 102 10.13 3.20 -4.38
N LYS A 103 9.93 2.02 -3.79
CA LYS A 103 9.92 0.75 -4.55
C LYS A 103 8.81 0.73 -5.60
N PRO A 104 9.08 0.15 -6.78
CA PRO A 104 8.11 0.08 -7.87
C PRO A 104 6.87 -0.73 -7.47
N GLU A 105 7.03 -1.75 -6.61
CA GLU A 105 5.93 -2.56 -6.08
C GLU A 105 4.87 -1.71 -5.37
N ILE A 106 5.29 -0.74 -4.57
CA ILE A 106 4.41 0.11 -3.77
C ILE A 106 3.78 1.19 -4.64
N LYS A 107 4.54 1.79 -5.56
CA LYS A 107 4.02 2.73 -6.56
C LYS A 107 2.94 2.09 -7.44
N ALA A 108 3.13 0.83 -7.83
CA ALA A 108 2.15 0.06 -8.57
C ALA A 108 0.89 -0.22 -7.73
N ALA A 109 1.04 -0.53 -6.43
CA ALA A 109 -0.09 -0.71 -5.52
C ALA A 109 -0.94 0.56 -5.33
N PHE A 110 -0.32 1.75 -5.44
CA PHE A 110 -1.03 3.04 -5.44
C PHE A 110 -1.52 3.48 -6.84
N GLY A 111 -1.36 2.66 -7.88
CA GLY A 111 -1.82 2.97 -9.25
C GLY A 111 -0.98 4.00 -10.01
N VAL A 112 0.22 4.35 -9.50
CA VAL A 112 1.11 5.38 -10.09
C VAL A 112 2.36 4.77 -10.75
N GLY A 113 2.56 3.45 -10.64
CA GLY A 113 3.69 2.72 -11.22
C GLY A 113 3.29 1.79 -12.37
N PRO A 114 4.23 1.37 -13.23
CA PRO A 114 3.95 0.35 -14.24
C PRO A 114 3.43 -0.94 -13.57
N PRO A 115 2.48 -1.66 -14.20
CA PRO A 115 1.97 -2.92 -13.65
C PRO A 115 3.11 -3.95 -13.57
N VAL A 116 3.67 -4.13 -12.38
CA VAL A 116 4.68 -5.16 -12.12
C VAL A 116 3.95 -6.49 -11.88
N MET A 117 4.12 -7.45 -12.80
CA MET A 117 3.58 -8.79 -12.61
C MET A 117 4.31 -9.50 -11.46
N PRO A 118 3.61 -10.25 -10.58
CA PRO A 118 4.20 -10.84 -9.36
C PRO A 118 5.30 -11.89 -9.56
N TYR A 119 5.54 -12.38 -10.78
CA TYR A 119 6.66 -13.26 -11.10
C TYR A 119 6.99 -13.17 -12.61
N PRO A 120 8.27 -13.01 -13.01
CA PRO A 120 8.67 -13.24 -14.39
C PRO A 120 8.45 -14.72 -14.73
N PRO A 121 7.84 -15.10 -15.87
CA PRO A 121 7.74 -16.51 -16.25
C PRO A 121 9.12 -17.19 -16.20
N PRO A 122 9.20 -18.49 -15.81
CA PRO A 122 10.46 -19.23 -15.78
C PRO A 122 11.17 -19.10 -17.14
N GLY A 123 12.38 -18.53 -17.16
CA GLY A 123 13.15 -18.28 -18.37
C GLY A 123 13.39 -16.81 -18.73
N TYR A 124 12.80 -15.84 -18.00
CA TYR A 124 13.15 -14.44 -18.17
C TYR A 124 14.42 -14.08 -17.37
N PRO A 125 15.49 -13.54 -17.99
CA PRO A 125 16.63 -13.04 -17.24
C PRO A 125 16.20 -11.84 -16.38
N PRO A 126 16.72 -11.69 -15.14
CA PRO A 126 16.41 -10.52 -14.33
C PRO A 126 16.82 -9.25 -15.09
N ALA A 127 15.94 -8.25 -15.10
CA ALA A 127 16.23 -6.97 -15.74
C ALA A 127 17.51 -6.36 -15.13
N PRO A 128 18.45 -5.83 -15.94
CA PRO A 128 19.62 -5.14 -15.42
C PRO A 128 19.22 -4.04 -14.44
N TYR A 129 19.91 -3.95 -13.31
CA TYR A 129 19.71 -2.85 -12.36
C TYR A 129 19.92 -1.51 -13.08
N GLY A 130 18.87 -0.68 -13.16
CA GLY A 130 18.91 0.61 -13.87
C GLY A 130 18.35 0.60 -15.29
N ALA A 131 17.78 -0.51 -15.77
CA ALA A 131 17.02 -0.50 -17.02
C ALA A 131 15.85 0.50 -16.93
N PRO A 132 15.64 1.37 -17.93
CA PRO A 132 14.45 2.21 -17.97
C PRO A 132 13.20 1.33 -17.94
N PRO A 133 12.09 1.79 -17.32
CA PRO A 133 10.84 1.03 -17.33
C PRO A 133 10.48 0.68 -18.79
N PRO A 134 9.89 -0.50 -19.03
CA PRO A 134 9.41 -0.85 -20.36
C PRO A 134 8.56 0.31 -20.88
N VAL A 135 8.97 0.90 -22.00
CA VAL A 135 8.19 1.96 -22.64
C VAL A 135 6.94 1.29 -23.15
N VAL A 136 5.86 1.35 -22.36
CA VAL A 136 4.54 0.96 -22.83
C VAL A 136 4.23 1.96 -23.94
N PRO A 137 4.07 1.53 -25.21
CA PRO A 137 3.68 2.44 -26.27
C PRO A 137 2.42 3.18 -25.81
N PRO A 138 2.26 4.48 -26.09
CA PRO A 138 0.98 5.15 -25.88
C PRO A 138 -0.09 4.27 -26.52
N GLY A 139 -1.08 3.87 -25.72
CA GLY A 139 -2.19 3.07 -26.22
C GLY A 139 -2.77 3.74 -27.47
N PRO A 140 -3.29 2.97 -28.44
CA PRO A 140 -3.86 3.55 -29.64
C PRO A 140 -4.84 4.67 -29.26
N PRO A 141 -4.81 5.83 -29.93
CA PRO A 141 -5.67 6.95 -29.60
C PRO A 141 -7.13 6.46 -29.55
N PRO A 142 -7.94 6.92 -28.57
CA PRO A 142 -9.35 6.54 -28.53
C PRO A 142 -9.98 6.89 -29.87
N ALA A 143 -10.56 5.90 -30.53
CA ALA A 143 -11.15 6.09 -31.84
C ALA A 143 -12.19 7.23 -31.77
N PRO A 144 -12.09 8.27 -32.63
CA PRO A 144 -13.09 9.34 -32.64
C PRO A 144 -14.44 8.74 -33.02
N GLY A 145 -15.35 8.63 -32.03
CA GLY A 145 -16.68 8.05 -32.22
C GLY A 145 -17.14 7.04 -31.16
N TYR A 146 -16.37 6.75 -30.11
CA TYR A 146 -16.89 5.93 -29.01
C TYR A 146 -17.81 6.74 -28.09
N THR A 147 -19.09 6.85 -28.45
CA THR A 147 -20.15 6.97 -27.44
C THR A 147 -20.39 5.55 -26.91
N PRO A 148 -20.15 5.26 -25.62
CA PRO A 148 -20.61 3.99 -25.06
C PRO A 148 -22.11 3.91 -25.32
N PRO A 149 -22.61 2.85 -25.98
CA PRO A 149 -24.04 2.70 -26.15
C PRO A 149 -24.66 2.73 -24.74
N ALA A 150 -25.65 3.60 -24.55
CA ALA A 150 -26.49 3.58 -23.36
C ALA A 150 -26.87 2.11 -23.10
N PRO A 151 -26.72 1.59 -21.87
CA PRO A 151 -26.91 0.17 -21.59
C PRO A 151 -28.30 -0.24 -22.08
N ALA A 152 -28.33 -0.86 -23.26
CA ALA A 152 -29.52 -1.44 -23.80
C ALA A 152 -29.93 -2.51 -22.80
N ALA A 153 -31.18 -2.41 -22.35
CA ALA A 153 -31.82 -3.31 -21.43
C ALA A 153 -31.26 -4.73 -21.53
N ALA A 154 -30.77 -5.22 -20.39
CA ALA A 154 -30.31 -6.59 -20.21
C ALA A 154 -31.31 -7.57 -20.80
N ALA A 155 -30.98 -8.15 -21.96
CA ALA A 155 -31.57 -9.41 -22.37
C ALA A 155 -31.02 -10.49 -21.42
N PRO A 156 -31.85 -11.43 -20.92
CA PRO A 156 -31.40 -12.42 -19.96
C PRO A 156 -30.44 -13.38 -20.66
N VAL A 157 -29.15 -13.20 -20.41
CA VAL A 157 -28.14 -14.18 -20.78
C VAL A 157 -28.44 -15.40 -19.91
N GLY A 158 -28.94 -16.48 -20.53
CA GLY A 158 -29.35 -17.68 -19.84
C GLY A 158 -28.26 -18.20 -18.92
N GLU A 159 -28.54 -18.17 -17.62
CA GLU A 159 -27.65 -18.58 -16.56
C GLU A 159 -27.49 -20.11 -16.57
N LEU A 160 -26.61 -20.64 -17.42
CA LEU A 160 -26.22 -22.04 -17.31
C LEU A 160 -25.44 -22.23 -16.01
N ARG A 161 -25.93 -23.10 -15.12
CA ARG A 161 -25.26 -23.43 -13.85
C ARG A 161 -24.63 -24.81 -13.93
N CYS A 162 -23.41 -24.92 -13.41
CA CYS A 162 -22.72 -26.18 -13.29
C CYS A 162 -23.49 -27.13 -12.35
N LYS A 163 -23.83 -28.33 -12.82
CA LYS A 163 -24.60 -29.32 -12.05
C LYS A 163 -23.84 -29.90 -10.85
N ASN A 164 -22.51 -29.87 -10.87
CA ASN A 164 -21.69 -30.43 -9.79
C ASN A 164 -21.46 -29.44 -8.64
N CYS A 165 -21.13 -28.18 -8.94
CA CYS A 165 -20.76 -27.19 -7.91
C CYS A 165 -21.67 -25.94 -7.84
N GLY A 166 -22.70 -25.85 -8.68
CA GLY A 166 -23.67 -24.75 -8.67
C GLY A 166 -23.17 -23.39 -9.18
N ALA A 167 -21.92 -23.32 -9.67
CA ALA A 167 -21.34 -22.09 -10.20
C ALA A 167 -21.99 -21.68 -11.53
N VAL A 168 -22.15 -20.38 -11.73
CA VAL A 168 -22.68 -19.77 -12.96
C VAL A 168 -21.62 -19.83 -14.05
N LEU A 169 -21.96 -20.41 -15.20
CA LEU A 169 -21.04 -20.62 -16.32
C LEU A 169 -21.28 -19.57 -17.39
N GLN A 170 -20.18 -19.07 -17.95
CA GLN A 170 -20.25 -18.27 -19.16
C GLN A 170 -20.59 -19.18 -20.35
N PRO A 171 -21.48 -18.77 -21.27
CA PRO A 171 -21.86 -19.59 -22.42
C PRO A 171 -20.63 -19.88 -23.30
N GLY A 172 -20.38 -21.16 -23.59
CA GLY A 172 -19.31 -21.61 -24.49
C GLY A 172 -18.08 -22.25 -23.84
N VAL A 173 -18.05 -22.41 -22.50
CA VAL A 173 -16.96 -23.14 -21.83
C VAL A 173 -17.23 -24.65 -21.82
N ALA A 174 -16.23 -25.47 -22.16
CA ALA A 174 -16.35 -26.93 -22.17
C ALA A 174 -16.14 -27.56 -20.78
N PHE A 175 -15.56 -26.82 -19.83
CA PHE A 175 -15.27 -27.28 -18.47
C PHE A 175 -15.59 -26.19 -17.46
N CYS A 176 -16.07 -26.59 -16.28
CA CYS A 176 -16.34 -25.68 -15.17
C CYS A 176 -15.04 -25.22 -14.50
N PRO A 177 -14.73 -23.91 -14.45
CA PRO A 177 -13.49 -23.41 -13.86
C PRO A 177 -13.43 -23.55 -12.32
N ASN A 178 -14.57 -23.82 -11.67
CA ASN A 178 -14.64 -23.90 -10.21
C ASN A 178 -14.46 -25.35 -9.68
N CYS A 179 -14.90 -26.37 -10.41
CA CYS A 179 -14.79 -27.76 -9.98
C CYS A 179 -14.18 -28.73 -11.02
N GLY A 180 -13.82 -28.24 -12.22
CA GLY A 180 -13.16 -29.03 -13.26
C GLY A 180 -14.05 -30.03 -14.00
N THR A 181 -15.35 -30.11 -13.67
CA THR A 181 -16.26 -31.01 -14.39
C THR A 181 -16.58 -30.49 -15.78
N LYS A 182 -16.69 -31.40 -16.75
CA LYS A 182 -17.10 -31.10 -18.12
C LYS A 182 -18.57 -30.69 -18.14
N VAL A 183 -18.91 -29.60 -18.83
CA VAL A 183 -20.23 -28.95 -18.83
C VAL A 183 -20.86 -28.91 -20.22
#